data_AF-A0A930DIU4-F1
#
_entry.id   AF-A0A930DIU4-F1
#
_cell.length_a   1.000
_cell.length_b   1.000
_cell.length_c   1.000
_cell.angle_alpha   90.00
_cell.angle_beta   90.00
_cell.angle_gamma   90.00
#
_symmetry.space_group_name_H-M   'P 1'
#
loop_
_entity.id
_entity.type
_entity.pdbx_description
1 polymer ?
#
loop_
_entity_poly.entity_id
_entity_poly.type
_entity_poly.pdbx_seq_one_letter_code
_entity_poly.pdbx_strand_id
1 'polypeptide(L)'
;MGKVEKKPEELMEQKEKKDLNEIFENLDGLLEKMEGEESLEKSFAIYQKAVSLLKEANESIDQIEKQVKLLDSEQKGGLDA
;
A
#
# COMPACT_ATOMS: atom_id res chain seq x y z
N MET A 1 -32.98 17.72 21.02
CA MET A 1 -32.29 17.99 19.74
C MET A 1 -30.82 18.28 20.07
N GLY A 2 -29.80 17.61 19.56
CA GLY A 2 -29.74 16.43 18.69
C GLY A 2 -28.62 15.53 19.20
N LYS A 3 -28.80 14.23 19.07
CA LYS A 3 -27.71 13.27 19.21
C LYS A 3 -26.79 13.53 18.03
N VAL A 4 -25.54 13.90 18.27
CA VAL A 4 -24.52 13.94 17.22
C VAL A 4 -24.19 12.49 16.92
N GLU A 5 -24.98 11.88 16.04
CA GLU A 5 -24.64 10.61 15.41
C GLU A 5 -23.38 10.84 14.59
N LYS A 6 -22.25 10.40 15.11
CA LYS A 6 -21.01 10.32 14.33
C LYS A 6 -21.27 9.37 13.16
N LYS A 7 -20.99 9.87 11.95
CA LYS A 7 -21.17 9.11 10.70
C LYS A 7 -20.36 7.80 10.73
N PRO A 8 -20.86 6.69 10.16
CA PRO A 8 -20.17 5.40 10.15
C PRO A 8 -18.89 5.33 9.28
N GLU A 9 -18.47 6.44 8.67
CA GLU A 9 -17.41 6.48 7.66
C GLU A 9 -16.00 6.69 8.25
N GLU A 10 -15.89 7.00 9.55
CA GLU A 10 -14.60 7.20 10.24
C GLU A 10 -13.98 5.93 10.84
N LEU A 11 -14.61 4.76 10.65
CA LEU A 11 -14.09 3.46 11.11
C LEU A 11 -13.41 2.67 9.98
N MET A 12 -12.90 3.34 8.93
CA MET A 12 -11.94 2.71 8.03
C MET A 12 -10.65 2.47 8.80
N GLU A 13 -10.60 1.30 9.44
CA GLU A 13 -9.45 0.49 9.80
C GLU A 13 -8.13 1.15 9.36
N GLN A 14 -7.50 1.88 10.27
CA GLN A 14 -6.07 2.16 10.19
C GLN A 14 -5.34 0.82 10.42
N LYS A 15 -5.51 -0.13 9.51
CA LYS A 15 -4.43 -1.09 9.27
C LYS A 15 -3.29 -0.21 8.79
N GLU A 16 -2.23 -0.15 9.58
CA GLU A 16 -0.96 0.40 9.13
C GLU A 16 -0.64 -0.24 7.79
N LYS A 17 -0.93 0.48 6.70
CA LYS A 17 -0.53 0.05 5.37
C LYS A 17 0.98 0.09 5.39
N LYS A 18 1.60 -1.04 5.07
CA LYS A 18 3.04 -1.14 4.99
C LYS A 18 3.58 -0.06 4.07
N ASP A 19 4.69 0.55 4.51
CA ASP A 19 5.40 1.50 3.68
C ASP A 19 5.86 0.82 2.39
N LEU A 20 5.86 1.56 1.27
CA LEU A 20 6.23 0.99 -0.02
C LEU A 20 7.66 0.41 -0.01
N ASN A 21 8.57 1.01 0.76
CA ASN A 21 9.92 0.49 0.91
C ASN A 21 9.95 -0.84 1.67
N GLU A 22 9.15 -0.99 2.72
CA GLU A 22 9.03 -2.25 3.46
C GLU A 22 8.47 -3.37 2.56
N ILE A 23 7.56 -3.04 1.64
CA ILE A 23 7.04 -4.01 0.67
C ILE A 23 8.15 -4.47 -0.29
N PHE A 24 8.99 -3.55 -0.78
CA PHE A 24 10.12 -3.90 -1.63
C PHE A 24 11.19 -4.72 -0.91
N GLU A 25 11.55 -4.36 0.33
CA GLU A 25 12.48 -5.16 1.15
C GLU A 25 11.96 -6.59 1.35
N ASN A 26 10.64 -6.74 1.57
CA ASN A 26 10.03 -8.05 1.68
C ASN A 26 10.04 -8.84 0.36
N LEU A 27 9.91 -8.17 -0.79
CA LEU A 27 10.00 -8.80 -2.11
C LEU A 27 11.43 -9.26 -2.43
N ASP A 28 12.43 -8.44 -2.11
CA ASP A 28 13.85 -8.78 -2.27
C ASP A 28 14.21 -10.01 -1.42
N GLY A 29 13.75 -10.03 -0.16
CA GLY A 29 13.95 -11.19 0.71
C GLY A 29 13.17 -12.45 0.28
N LEU A 30 12.16 -12.34 -0.60
CA LEU A 30 11.56 -13.50 -1.25
C LEU A 30 12.36 -13.96 -2.46
N LEU A 31 12.93 -13.04 -3.23
CA LEU A 31 13.81 -13.36 -4.36
C LEU A 31 15.05 -14.13 -3.89
N GLU A 32 15.71 -13.67 -2.83
CA GLU A 32 16.86 -14.39 -2.23
C GLU A 32 16.50 -15.82 -1.82
N LYS A 33 15.27 -16.04 -1.33
CA LYS A 33 14.79 -17.39 -0.95
C LYS A 33 14.50 -18.27 -2.16
N MET A 34 14.20 -17.68 -3.33
CA MET A 34 13.99 -18.44 -4.56
C MET A 34 15.30 -18.89 -5.22
N GLU A 35 16.45 -18.34 -4.82
CA GLU A 35 17.76 -18.72 -5.36
C GLU A 35 18.27 -20.08 -4.84
N GLY A 36 17.59 -20.68 -3.84
CA GLY A 36 17.89 -22.02 -3.32
C GLY A 36 17.12 -23.16 -4.01
N GLU A 37 17.52 -24.41 -3.73
CA GLU A 37 16.69 -25.58 -4.04
C GLU A 37 15.47 -25.64 -3.10
N GLU A 38 14.38 -24.99 -3.49
CA GLU A 38 13.11 -25.07 -2.78
C GLU A 38 12.19 -26.15 -3.38
N SER A 39 11.39 -26.79 -2.51
CA SER A 39 10.37 -27.72 -3.01
C SER A 39 9.30 -26.98 -3.81
N LEU A 40 8.61 -27.68 -4.70
CA LEU A 40 7.55 -27.08 -5.51
C LEU A 40 6.47 -26.41 -4.65
N GLU A 41 6.06 -27.04 -3.52
CA GLU A 41 5.09 -26.44 -2.60
C GLU A 41 5.59 -25.13 -1.99
N LYS A 42 6.87 -25.06 -1.64
CA LYS A 42 7.47 -23.83 -1.10
C LYS A 42 7.59 -22.76 -2.17
N SER A 43 7.94 -23.12 -3.40
CA SER A 43 7.94 -22.20 -4.54
C SER A 43 6.56 -21.60 -4.79
N PHE A 44 5.50 -22.40 -4.69
CA PHE A 44 4.12 -21.88 -4.75
C PHE A 44 3.78 -20.94 -3.61
N ALA A 45 4.18 -21.26 -2.37
CA ALA A 45 3.95 -20.40 -1.22
C ALA A 45 4.70 -19.05 -1.35
N ILE A 46 5.95 -19.06 -1.81
CA ILE A 46 6.74 -17.86 -2.09
C ILE A 46 6.05 -17.02 -3.18
N TYR A 47 5.64 -17.63 -4.28
CA TYR A 47 4.94 -16.94 -5.36
C TYR A 47 3.63 -16.30 -4.89
N GLN A 48 2.80 -17.03 -4.14
CA GLN A 48 1.55 -16.48 -3.59
C GLN A 48 1.81 -15.27 -2.69
N LYS A 49 2.86 -15.34 -1.86
CA LYS A 49 3.24 -14.23 -1.00
C LYS A 49 3.74 -13.02 -1.82
N ALA A 50 4.56 -13.25 -2.85
CA ALA A 50 5.02 -12.20 -3.75
C ALA A 50 3.84 -11.51 -4.46
N VAL A 51 2.86 -12.26 -4.96
CA VAL A 51 1.66 -11.70 -5.59
C VAL A 51 0.83 -10.86 -4.60
N SER A 52 0.74 -11.26 -3.32
CA SER A 52 0.09 -10.43 -2.29
C SER A 52 0.82 -9.11 -2.10
N LEU A 53 2.13 -9.15 -1.91
CA LEU A 53 2.97 -7.96 -1.71
C LEU A 53 2.90 -7.01 -2.92
N LEU A 54 2.87 -7.53 -4.14
CA LEU A 54 2.71 -6.70 -5.35
C LEU A 54 1.34 -5.98 -5.41
N LYS A 55 0.28 -6.60 -4.89
CA LYS A 55 -1.03 -5.94 -4.77
C LYS A 55 -0.98 -4.82 -3.75
N GLU A 56 -0.37 -5.07 -2.59
CA GLU A 56 -0.16 -4.06 -1.56
C GLU A 56 0.68 -2.88 -2.07
N ALA A 57 1.74 -3.15 -2.86
CA ALA A 57 2.55 -2.11 -3.50
C ALA A 57 1.70 -1.22 -4.42
N ASN A 58 0.86 -1.82 -5.28
CA ASN A 58 -0.02 -1.07 -6.18
C ASN A 58 -0.99 -0.17 -5.42
N GLU A 59 -1.55 -0.64 -4.30
CA GLU A 59 -2.42 0.19 -3.46
C GLU A 59 -1.66 1.36 -2.81
N SER A 60 -0.42 1.13 -2.38
CA SER A 60 0.43 2.17 -1.80
C SER A 60 0.80 3.24 -2.84
N ILE A 61 1.15 2.82 -4.07
CA ILE A 61 1.42 3.72 -5.19
C ILE A 61 0.20 4.58 -5.53
N ASP A 62 -1.00 3.98 -5.66
CA ASP A 62 -2.24 4.74 -5.93
C ASP A 62 -2.53 5.80 -4.85
N GLN A 63 -2.22 5.50 -3.58
CA GLN A 63 -2.34 6.48 -2.50
C GLN A 63 -1.34 7.63 -2.63
N ILE A 64 -0.08 7.32 -2.93
CA ILE A 64 0.95 8.33 -3.16
C ILE A 64 0.57 9.22 -4.34
N GLU A 65 0.10 8.64 -5.46
CA GLU A 65 -0.35 9.41 -6.63
C GLU A 65 -1.49 10.38 -6.28
N LYS A 66 -2.46 9.95 -5.46
CA LYS A 66 -3.55 10.80 -4.99
C LYS A 66 -3.04 11.95 -4.13
N GLN A 67 -2.09 11.70 -3.22
CA GLN A 67 -1.49 12.74 -2.40
C GLN A 67 -0.71 13.75 -3.23
N VAL A 68 0.09 13.29 -4.21
CA VAL A 68 0.82 14.16 -5.14
C VAL A 68 -0.14 15.05 -5.94
N LYS A 69 -1.26 14.51 -6.43
CA LYS A 69 -2.29 15.30 -7.14
C LYS A 69 -2.92 16.36 -6.25
N LEU A 70 -3.19 16.05 -4.98
CA LEU A 70 -3.72 17.02 -4.02
C LEU A 70 -2.72 18.18 -3.82
N LEU A 71 -1.45 17.86 -3.59
CA LEU A 71 -0.38 18.86 -3.42
C LEU A 71 -0.24 19.78 -4.64
N ASP A 72 -0.29 19.22 -5.86
CA ASP A 72 -0.24 20.02 -7.11
C ASP A 72 -1.47 20.94 -7.23
N SER A 73 -2.65 20.46 -6.82
CA SER A 73 -3.89 21.26 -6.84
C SER A 73 -3.89 22.40 -5.81
N GLU A 74 -3.36 22.17 -4.61
CA GLU A 74 -3.22 23.18 -3.56
C GLU A 74 -2.18 24.24 -3.95
N GLN A 75 -1.09 23.83 -4.60
CA GLN A 75 -0.04 24.75 -5.06
C GLN A 75 -0.50 25.64 -6.22
N LYS A 76 -1.34 25.13 -7.13
CA LYS A 76 -1.92 25.92 -8.23
C LYS A 76 -3.05 26.87 -7.78
N GLY A 77 -3.77 26.54 -6.72
CA GLY A 77 -4.85 27.39 -6.18
C GLY A 77 -4.38 28.66 -5.45
N GLY A 78 -3.08 28.82 -5.20
CA GLY A 78 -2.51 29.97 -4.46
C GLY A 78 -1.93 31.10 -5.31
N LEU A 79 -1.90 30.97 -6.65
CA LEU A 79 -1.31 31.96 -7.56
C LEU A 79 -2.33 32.85 -8.28
N ASP A 80 -3.62 32.59 -8.10
CA ASP A 80 -4.72 33.32 -8.76
C ASP A 80 -5.55 34.20 -7.80
N ALA A 81 -5.05 34.52 -6.60
CA ALA A 81 -5.70 35.39 -5.61
C ALA A 81 -5.04 36.77 -5.51
#